data_AF-A0A7X8CI62-F1
#
_entry.id   AF-A0A7X8CI62-F1
#
_cell.length_a   1.000
_cell.length_b   1.000
_cell.length_c   1.000
_cell.angle_alpha   90.00
_cell.angle_beta   90.00
_cell.angle_gamma   90.00
#
_symmetry.space_group_name_H-M   'P 1'
#
loop_
_entity.id
_entity.type
_entity.pdbx_description
1 polymer ?
#
loop_
_entity_poly.entity_id
_entity_poly.type
_entity_poly.pdbx_seq_one_letter_code
_entity_poly.pdbx_strand_id
1 'polypeptide(L)'
;MNPLSALLSLDGVQKKTLGIQYTPQEIHDQVDLWVDSMERVFKHRQELLDLFGLLSNQKLSILYLAGAGTSEFVGYCLQGLFRQNFRVPVQVVSTGKMVTHPIEYFTHTNPLMISFARSGESPESLGAYEIANQYAESIRHLVITCNKEGGLARRAQHNPNSLVICLDEATND
;
A
#
# COMPACT_ATOMS: atom_id res chain seq x y z
N MET A 1 25.26 18.10 17.12
CA MET A 1 23.82 17.83 17.02
C MET A 1 23.48 17.71 15.54
N ASN A 2 22.83 16.62 15.10
CA ASN A 2 22.46 16.49 13.68
C ASN A 2 21.22 17.37 13.36
N PRO A 3 20.93 17.66 12.07
CA PRO A 3 19.82 18.54 11.71
C PRO A 3 18.46 18.09 12.27
N LEU A 4 18.18 16.78 12.26
CA LEU A 4 16.92 16.24 12.79
C LEU A 4 16.79 16.47 14.31
N SER A 5 17.85 16.20 15.07
CA SER A 5 17.90 16.47 16.51
C SER A 5 17.68 17.95 16.83
N ALA A 6 18.16 18.86 15.98
CA ALA A 6 17.93 20.28 16.16
C ALA A 6 16.45 20.64 16.02
N LEU A 7 15.77 20.11 15.00
CA LEU A 7 14.33 20.30 14.78
C LEU A 7 13.48 19.68 15.90
N LEU A 8 13.87 18.50 16.39
CA LEU A 8 13.18 17.83 17.49
C LEU A 8 13.27 18.62 18.80
N SER A 9 14.38 19.32 19.04
CA SER A 9 14.63 20.08 20.26
C SER A 9 13.82 21.39 20.39
N LEU A 10 13.20 21.84 19.29
CA LEU A 10 12.34 23.03 19.29
C LEU A 10 11.09 22.82 20.16
N ASP A 11 10.66 23.88 20.83
CA ASP A 11 9.40 23.85 21.59
C ASP A 11 8.17 23.83 20.66
N GLY A 12 6.99 23.58 21.24
CA GLY A 12 5.74 23.47 20.48
C GLY A 12 5.35 24.75 19.73
N VAL A 13 5.68 25.94 20.26
CA VAL A 13 5.36 27.23 19.62
C VAL A 13 6.25 27.44 18.41
N GLN A 14 7.55 27.16 18.54
CA GLN A 14 8.51 27.22 17.44
C GLN A 14 8.14 26.24 16.33
N LYS A 15 7.85 24.97 16.68
CA LYS A 15 7.44 23.95 15.70
C LYS A 15 6.19 24.34 14.93
N LYS A 16 5.17 24.88 15.63
CA LYS A 16 3.95 25.37 15.00
C LYS A 16 4.19 26.57 14.09
N THR A 17 5.02 27.53 14.53
CA THR A 17 5.37 28.73 13.73
C THR A 17 6.07 28.36 12.43
N LEU A 18 6.89 27.31 12.45
CA LEU A 18 7.62 26.80 11.29
C LEU A 18 6.82 25.79 10.45
N GLY A 19 5.64 25.36 10.90
CA GLY A 19 4.82 24.36 10.20
C GLY A 19 5.40 22.94 10.24
N ILE A 20 6.21 22.60 11.24
CA ILE A 20 6.92 21.31 11.37
C ILE A 20 6.49 20.54 12.62
N GLN A 21 5.23 20.69 13.02
CA GLN A 21 4.73 20.15 14.29
C GLN A 21 4.88 18.63 14.39
N TYR A 22 4.74 17.92 13.27
CA TYR A 22 4.69 16.45 13.22
C TYR A 22 5.87 15.83 12.46
N THR A 23 6.20 16.38 11.29
CA THR A 23 7.16 15.78 10.34
C THR A 23 8.54 15.40 10.94
N PRO A 24 9.19 16.21 11.81
CA PRO A 24 10.46 15.80 12.41
C PRO A 24 10.32 14.56 13.31
N GLN A 25 9.20 14.44 14.03
CA GLN A 25 8.94 13.30 14.90
C GLN A 25 8.65 12.05 14.05
N GLU A 26 7.79 12.17 13.04
CA GLU A 26 7.50 11.09 12.09
C GLU A 26 8.77 10.55 11.42
N ILE A 27 9.70 11.44 11.03
CA ILE A 27 10.98 11.02 10.45
C ILE A 27 11.83 10.25 11.47
N HIS A 28 11.86 10.71 12.72
CA HIS A 28 12.64 10.10 13.79
C HIS A 28 12.14 8.71 14.14
N ASP A 29 10.81 8.55 14.23
CA ASP A 29 10.15 7.32 14.68
C ASP A 29 10.27 6.18 13.65
N GLN A 30 10.65 6.47 12.40
CA GLN A 30 10.82 5.45 11.35
C GLN A 30 11.69 4.27 11.79
N VAL A 31 12.75 4.50 12.58
CA VAL A 31 13.66 3.42 13.01
C VAL A 31 12.90 2.35 13.81
N ASP A 32 12.03 2.77 14.73
CA ASP A 32 11.23 1.86 15.54
C ASP A 32 10.05 1.31 14.73
N LEU A 33 9.42 2.15 13.90
CA LEU A 33 8.29 1.77 13.06
C LEU A 33 8.65 0.72 12.00
N TRP A 34 9.91 0.65 11.55
CA TRP A 34 10.34 -0.40 10.61
C TRP A 34 10.28 -1.79 11.24
N VAL A 35 10.68 -1.92 12.50
CA VAL A 35 10.64 -3.20 13.22
C VAL A 35 9.20 -3.62 13.42
N ASP A 36 8.34 -2.73 13.90
CA ASP A 36 6.92 -3.00 14.08
C ASP A 36 6.23 -3.34 12.74
N SER A 37 6.50 -2.59 11.67
CA SER A 37 5.95 -2.86 10.33
C SER A 37 6.34 -4.25 9.82
N MET A 38 7.60 -4.64 10.02
CA MET A 38 8.09 -5.97 9.68
C MET A 38 7.33 -7.04 10.46
N GLU A 39 7.23 -6.90 11.79
CA GLU A 39 6.51 -7.87 12.63
C GLU A 39 5.03 -8.00 12.24
N ARG A 40 4.36 -6.88 11.94
CA ARG A 40 2.96 -6.88 11.47
C ARG A 40 2.80 -7.64 10.16
N VAL A 41 3.68 -7.41 9.18
CA VAL A 41 3.64 -8.16 7.91
C VAL A 41 3.94 -9.64 8.14
N PHE A 42 4.92 -9.97 8.99
CA PHE A 42 5.30 -11.36 9.28
C PHE A 42 4.21 -12.16 10.01
N LYS A 43 3.32 -11.52 10.76
CA LYS A 43 2.14 -12.19 11.35
C LYS A 43 1.23 -12.82 10.29
N HIS A 44 1.22 -12.25 9.08
CA HIS A 44 0.43 -12.74 7.95
C HIS A 44 1.23 -13.65 6.99
N ARG A 45 2.41 -14.14 7.41
CA ARG A 45 3.33 -14.89 6.52
C ARG A 45 2.64 -16.04 5.78
N GLN A 46 1.82 -16.84 6.45
CA GLN A 46 1.16 -17.97 5.80
C GLN A 46 0.12 -17.50 4.78
N GLU A 47 -0.72 -16.53 5.15
CA GLU A 47 -1.73 -15.94 4.24
C GLU A 47 -1.08 -15.30 3.01
N LEU A 48 0.08 -14.65 3.19
CA LEU A 48 0.86 -14.09 2.09
C LEU A 48 1.42 -15.17 1.17
N LEU A 49 1.98 -16.26 1.73
CA LEU A 49 2.46 -17.40 0.94
C LEU A 49 1.33 -18.03 0.12
N ASP A 50 0.16 -18.21 0.74
CA ASP A 50 -1.02 -18.76 0.06
C ASP A 50 -1.50 -17.81 -1.05
N LEU A 51 -1.59 -16.50 -0.76
CA LEU A 51 -2.00 -15.48 -1.72
C LEU A 51 -1.08 -15.41 -2.94
N PHE A 52 0.23 -15.36 -2.72
CA PHE A 52 1.22 -15.30 -3.79
C PHE A 52 1.37 -16.64 -4.54
N GLY A 53 1.12 -17.77 -3.88
CA GLY A 53 1.14 -19.10 -4.51
C GLY A 53 0.10 -19.23 -5.64
N LEU A 54 -1.00 -18.49 -5.57
CA LEU A 54 -2.05 -18.49 -6.60
C LEU A 54 -1.58 -17.90 -7.94
N LEU A 55 -0.58 -17.00 -7.94
CA LEU A 55 -0.09 -16.35 -9.16
C LEU A 55 0.39 -17.36 -10.21
N SER A 56 0.98 -18.47 -9.79
CA SER A 56 1.53 -19.49 -10.69
C SER A 56 0.47 -20.42 -11.28
N ASN A 57 -0.75 -20.41 -10.74
CA ASN A 57 -1.81 -21.37 -11.09
C ASN A 57 -2.85 -20.80 -12.06
N GLN A 58 -2.73 -19.51 -12.42
CA GLN A 58 -3.71 -18.83 -13.26
C GLN A 58 -3.08 -18.40 -14.60
N LYS A 59 -3.84 -18.54 -15.68
CA LYS A 59 -3.51 -17.91 -16.97
C LYS A 59 -3.74 -16.41 -16.84
N LEU A 60 -2.97 -15.60 -17.56
CA LEU A 60 -3.11 -14.13 -17.58
C LEU A 60 -2.91 -13.47 -16.20
N SER A 61 -2.22 -14.15 -15.28
CA SER A 61 -1.84 -13.58 -13.99
C SER A 61 -0.93 -12.38 -14.16
N ILE A 62 -1.19 -11.33 -13.39
CA ILE A 62 -0.35 -10.13 -13.31
C ILE A 62 -0.34 -9.62 -11.87
N LEU A 63 0.79 -9.07 -11.44
CA LEU A 63 0.92 -8.43 -10.14
C LEU A 63 0.97 -6.92 -10.31
N TYR A 64 -0.05 -6.23 -9.80
CA TYR A 64 -0.10 -4.78 -9.75
C TYR A 64 0.37 -4.26 -8.40
N LEU A 65 1.30 -3.32 -8.43
CA LEU A 65 1.75 -2.53 -7.28
C LEU A 65 1.13 -1.13 -7.42
N ALA A 66 0.09 -0.87 -6.66
CA ALA A 66 -0.79 0.28 -6.84
C ALA A 66 -0.73 1.25 -5.66
N GLY A 67 -0.76 2.55 -5.97
CA GLY A 67 -0.85 3.62 -4.97
C GLY A 67 -1.06 4.97 -5.65
N ALA A 68 -1.30 6.02 -4.87
CA ALA A 68 -1.35 7.40 -5.35
C ALA A 68 -0.19 8.21 -4.76
N GLY A 69 0.44 9.07 -5.57
CA GLY A 69 1.54 9.93 -5.12
C GLY A 69 2.69 9.11 -4.53
N THR A 70 3.16 9.48 -3.33
CA THR A 70 4.25 8.77 -2.63
C THR A 70 3.99 7.28 -2.45
N SER A 71 2.73 6.85 -2.30
CA SER A 71 2.39 5.42 -2.19
C SER A 71 2.66 4.64 -3.49
N GLU A 72 2.63 5.29 -4.66
CA GLU A 72 3.04 4.65 -5.92
C GLU A 72 4.55 4.33 -5.91
N PHE A 73 5.37 5.20 -5.31
CA PHE A 73 6.81 5.02 -5.22
C PHE A 73 7.23 3.80 -4.39
N VAL A 74 6.39 3.35 -3.46
CA VAL A 74 6.58 2.05 -2.79
C VAL A 74 6.63 0.91 -3.80
N GLY A 75 5.74 0.94 -4.80
CA GLY A 75 5.72 -0.04 -5.88
C GLY A 75 7.03 -0.02 -6.68
N TYR A 76 7.56 1.16 -7.00
CA TYR A 76 8.82 1.29 -7.74
C TYR A 76 10.02 0.74 -6.95
N CYS A 77 10.07 0.95 -5.63
CA CYS A 77 11.10 0.36 -4.77
C CYS A 77 11.05 -1.18 -4.78
N LEU A 78 9.86 -1.77 -4.85
CA LEU A 78 9.67 -3.22 -4.77
C LEU A 78 9.73 -3.94 -6.12
N GLN A 79 9.44 -3.23 -7.23
CA GLN A 79 9.24 -3.83 -8.54
C GLN A 79 10.41 -4.71 -9.00
N GLY A 80 11.66 -4.26 -8.80
CA GLY A 80 12.84 -5.01 -9.20
C GLY A 80 12.94 -6.37 -8.48
N LEU A 81 12.77 -6.36 -7.17
CA LEU A 81 12.77 -7.57 -6.34
C LEU A 81 11.63 -8.50 -6.74
N PHE A 82 10.44 -7.96 -6.97
CA PHE A 82 9.27 -8.76 -7.31
C PHE A 82 9.42 -9.42 -8.69
N ARG A 83 9.97 -8.72 -9.68
CA ARG A 83 10.26 -9.28 -11.01
C ARG A 83 11.28 -10.42 -10.97
N GLN A 84 12.21 -10.40 -10.02
CA GLN A 84 13.20 -11.48 -9.86
C GLN A 84 12.61 -12.73 -9.21
N ASN A 85 11.58 -12.57 -8.37
CA ASN A 85 11.03 -13.66 -7.55
C ASN A 85 9.72 -14.24 -8.10
N PHE A 86 8.97 -13.48 -8.90
CA PHE A 86 7.71 -13.92 -9.48
C PHE A 86 7.85 -14.19 -10.98
N ARG A 87 7.24 -15.28 -11.46
CA ARG A 87 7.21 -15.67 -12.88
C ARG A 87 6.05 -15.06 -13.67
N VAL A 88 5.38 -14.06 -13.11
CA VAL A 88 4.30 -13.31 -13.74
C VAL A 88 4.73 -11.87 -13.99
N PRO A 89 4.13 -11.16 -14.95
CA PRO A 89 4.38 -9.73 -15.11
C PRO A 89 4.13 -8.98 -13.80
N VAL A 90 5.03 -8.05 -13.47
CA VAL A 90 4.91 -7.15 -12.32
C VAL A 90 4.96 -5.71 -12.82
N GLN A 91 3.92 -4.95 -12.51
CA GLN A 91 3.75 -3.58 -12.98
C GLN A 91 3.37 -2.66 -11.82
N VAL A 92 4.03 -1.49 -11.77
CA VAL A 92 3.61 -0.38 -10.90
C VAL A 92 2.61 0.45 -11.69
N VAL A 93 1.46 0.76 -11.08
CA VAL A 93 0.41 1.54 -11.73
C VAL A 93 -0.22 2.47 -10.70
N SER A 94 -0.19 3.78 -10.94
CA SER A 94 -0.94 4.74 -10.14
C SER A 94 -2.43 4.39 -10.10
N THR A 95 -3.08 4.52 -8.95
CA THR A 95 -4.54 4.29 -8.81
C THR A 95 -5.35 5.23 -9.71
N GLY A 96 -4.89 6.46 -9.95
CA GLY A 96 -5.54 7.39 -10.89
C GLY A 96 -5.61 6.86 -12.33
N LYS A 97 -4.58 6.15 -12.80
CA LYS A 97 -4.63 5.47 -14.12
C LYS A 97 -5.61 4.32 -14.13
N MET A 98 -5.64 3.52 -13.07
CA MET A 98 -6.61 2.42 -12.94
C MET A 98 -8.06 2.92 -12.96
N VAL A 99 -8.33 4.07 -12.33
CA VAL A 99 -9.65 4.71 -12.35
C VAL A 99 -10.01 5.25 -13.73
N THR A 100 -9.06 5.89 -14.42
CA THR A 100 -9.32 6.57 -15.71
C THR A 100 -9.28 5.63 -16.92
N HIS A 101 -8.52 4.54 -16.87
CA HIS A 101 -8.32 3.59 -17.96
C HIS A 101 -8.53 2.13 -17.50
N PRO A 102 -9.68 1.79 -16.88
CA PRO A 102 -9.87 0.50 -16.21
C PRO A 102 -9.82 -0.69 -17.16
N ILE A 103 -10.27 -0.51 -18.40
CA ILE A 103 -10.26 -1.56 -19.42
C ILE A 103 -8.83 -2.04 -19.67
N GLU A 104 -7.85 -1.12 -19.73
CA GLU A 104 -6.46 -1.46 -20.01
C GLU A 104 -5.80 -2.34 -18.94
N TYR A 105 -6.28 -2.26 -17.70
CA TYR A 105 -5.66 -2.95 -16.56
C TYR A 105 -6.43 -4.19 -16.11
N PHE A 106 -7.76 -4.20 -16.23
CA PHE A 106 -8.58 -5.22 -15.61
C PHE A 106 -9.26 -6.17 -16.60
N THR A 107 -9.39 -5.78 -17.88
CA THR A 107 -9.95 -6.70 -18.88
C THR A 107 -8.89 -7.69 -19.34
N HIS A 108 -9.28 -8.97 -19.45
CA HIS A 108 -8.40 -10.06 -19.90
C HIS A 108 -7.15 -10.27 -19.02
N THR A 109 -7.19 -9.86 -17.77
CA THR A 109 -6.14 -10.11 -16.78
C THR A 109 -6.76 -10.76 -15.54
N ASN A 110 -5.96 -11.56 -14.82
CA ASN A 110 -6.31 -12.10 -13.52
C ASN A 110 -5.38 -11.49 -12.46
N PRO A 111 -5.61 -10.23 -12.04
CA PRO A 111 -4.66 -9.52 -11.21
C PRO A 111 -4.66 -9.99 -9.75
N LEU A 112 -3.46 -10.03 -9.17
CA LEU A 112 -3.27 -9.74 -7.76
C LEU A 112 -2.87 -8.26 -7.65
N MET A 113 -3.68 -7.46 -6.97
CA MET A 113 -3.40 -6.04 -6.77
C MET A 113 -2.95 -5.78 -5.33
N ILE A 114 -1.74 -5.27 -5.16
CA ILE A 114 -1.25 -4.75 -3.89
C ILE A 114 -1.53 -3.25 -3.86
N SER A 115 -2.43 -2.82 -2.98
CA SER A 115 -2.78 -1.41 -2.78
C SER A 115 -2.04 -0.84 -1.58
N PHE A 116 -1.15 0.12 -1.83
CA PHE A 116 -0.48 0.91 -0.81
C PHE A 116 -1.25 2.22 -0.59
N ALA A 117 -1.68 2.47 0.64
CA ALA A 117 -2.35 3.73 0.99
C ALA A 117 -1.98 4.14 2.42
N ARG A 118 -1.73 5.41 2.67
CA ARG A 118 -1.52 5.89 4.05
C ARG A 118 -2.85 5.96 4.82
N SER A 119 -3.68 6.94 4.46
CA SER A 119 -4.97 7.19 5.13
C SER A 119 -6.06 6.20 4.71
N GLY A 120 -5.91 5.52 3.57
CA GLY A 120 -6.96 4.66 3.00
C GLY A 120 -8.22 5.41 2.55
N GLU A 121 -8.18 6.74 2.47
CA GLU A 121 -9.32 7.62 2.14
C GLU A 121 -9.17 8.37 0.81
N SER A 122 -8.08 8.13 0.06
CA SER A 122 -7.94 8.69 -1.29
C SER A 122 -9.09 8.18 -2.18
N PRO A 123 -9.85 9.09 -2.83
CA PRO A 123 -10.90 8.70 -3.78
C PRO A 123 -10.37 7.80 -4.90
N GLU A 124 -9.14 8.01 -5.35
CA GLU A 124 -8.49 7.21 -6.38
C GLU A 124 -8.16 5.81 -5.89
N SER A 125 -7.68 5.66 -4.65
CA SER A 125 -7.42 4.32 -4.07
C SER A 125 -8.71 3.52 -3.86
N LEU A 126 -9.76 4.17 -3.36
CA LEU A 126 -11.09 3.55 -3.22
C LEU A 126 -11.68 3.19 -4.59
N GLY A 127 -11.64 4.14 -5.52
CA GLY A 127 -12.16 3.97 -6.88
C GLY A 127 -11.44 2.85 -7.61
N ALA A 128 -10.12 2.80 -7.57
CA ALA A 128 -9.34 1.72 -8.19
C ALA A 128 -9.73 0.35 -7.62
N TYR A 129 -9.86 0.23 -6.30
CA TYR A 129 -10.29 -1.00 -5.65
C TYR A 129 -11.70 -1.43 -6.10
N GLU A 130 -12.68 -0.52 -6.09
CA GLU A 130 -14.06 -0.83 -6.49
C GLU A 130 -14.16 -1.19 -7.98
N ILE A 131 -13.52 -0.40 -8.85
CA ILE A 131 -13.49 -0.62 -10.30
C ILE A 131 -12.83 -1.95 -10.64
N ALA A 132 -11.74 -2.30 -9.96
CA ALA A 132 -11.07 -3.57 -10.21
C ALA A 132 -11.97 -4.78 -9.89
N ASN A 133 -12.80 -4.70 -8.85
CA ASN A 133 -13.81 -5.74 -8.55
C ASN A 133 -14.97 -5.77 -9.55
N GLN A 134 -15.21 -4.69 -10.30
CA GLN A 134 -16.27 -4.62 -11.33
C GLN A 134 -15.79 -5.11 -12.70
N TYR A 135 -14.54 -4.80 -13.07
CA TYR A 135 -14.02 -5.03 -14.42
C TYR A 135 -13.20 -6.32 -14.57
N ALA A 136 -12.54 -6.80 -13.51
CA ALA A 136 -11.76 -8.03 -13.58
C ALA A 136 -12.67 -9.25 -13.44
N GLU A 137 -12.46 -10.26 -14.30
CA GLU A 137 -13.16 -11.55 -14.18
C GLU A 137 -12.79 -12.29 -12.89
N SER A 138 -11.53 -12.16 -12.46
CA SER A 138 -11.03 -12.67 -11.20
C SER A 138 -9.95 -11.72 -10.67
N ILE A 139 -10.11 -11.26 -9.43
CA ILE A 139 -9.15 -10.40 -8.76
C ILE A 139 -8.92 -10.83 -7.32
N ARG A 140 -7.67 -10.69 -6.87
CA ARG A 140 -7.29 -10.77 -5.46
C ARG A 140 -6.63 -9.48 -5.04
N HIS A 141 -6.82 -9.11 -3.78
CA HIS A 141 -6.29 -7.86 -3.23
C HIS A 141 -5.40 -8.13 -2.03
N LEU A 142 -4.30 -7.41 -1.95
CA LEU A 142 -3.54 -7.18 -0.73
C LEU A 142 -3.57 -5.69 -0.43
N VAL A 143 -4.24 -5.29 0.64
CA VAL A 143 -4.29 -3.89 1.07
C VAL A 143 -3.29 -3.70 2.20
N ILE A 144 -2.31 -2.82 1.99
CA ILE A 144 -1.35 -2.40 3.01
C ILE A 144 -1.63 -0.94 3.32
N THR A 145 -2.09 -0.67 4.54
CA THR A 145 -2.56 0.66 4.94
C THR A 145 -2.20 1.01 6.37
N CYS A 146 -2.05 2.30 6.65
CA CYS A 146 -1.74 2.81 8.00
C CYS A 146 -3.01 3.07 8.82
N ASN A 147 -4.15 3.23 8.15
CA ASN A 147 -5.43 3.53 8.78
C ASN A 147 -6.40 2.35 8.69
N LYS A 148 -6.61 1.65 9.81
CA LYS A 148 -7.56 0.53 9.93
C LYS A 148 -9.02 0.95 9.75
N GLU A 149 -9.35 2.21 10.07
CA GLU A 149 -10.68 2.78 9.93
C GLU A 149 -10.87 3.45 8.55
N GLY A 150 -9.83 3.44 7.71
CA GLY A 150 -9.86 3.99 6.37
C GLY A 150 -10.88 3.27 5.49
N GLY A 151 -11.51 3.99 4.58
CA GLY A 151 -12.51 3.46 3.66
C GLY A 151 -12.03 2.24 2.88
N LEU A 152 -10.73 2.19 2.52
CA LEU A 152 -10.13 1.07 1.79
C LEU A 152 -10.02 -0.17 2.69
N ALA A 153 -9.54 0.00 3.92
CA ALA A 153 -9.44 -1.09 4.89
C ALA A 153 -10.81 -1.69 5.20
N ARG A 154 -11.80 -0.85 5.52
CA ARG A 154 -13.16 -1.29 5.86
C ARG A 154 -13.82 -2.07 4.72
N ARG A 155 -13.70 -1.59 3.48
CA ARG A 155 -14.22 -2.31 2.31
C ARG A 155 -13.53 -3.64 2.11
N ALA A 156 -12.21 -3.66 2.18
CA ALA A 156 -11.41 -4.86 1.92
C ALA A 156 -11.55 -5.93 3.01
N GLN A 157 -11.73 -5.55 4.27
CA GLN A 157 -11.94 -6.49 5.38
C GLN A 157 -13.20 -7.35 5.21
N HIS A 158 -14.21 -6.85 4.49
CA HIS A 158 -15.45 -7.59 4.23
C HIS A 158 -15.42 -8.37 2.90
N ASN A 159 -14.33 -8.31 2.14
CA ASN A 159 -14.20 -9.00 0.86
C ASN A 159 -13.35 -10.28 1.01
N PRO A 160 -13.90 -11.49 0.77
CA PRO A 160 -13.15 -12.74 0.89
C PRO A 160 -11.97 -12.88 -0.08
N ASN A 161 -11.93 -12.06 -1.13
CA ASN A 161 -10.82 -12.02 -2.09
C ASN A 161 -9.70 -11.06 -1.67
N SER A 162 -9.80 -10.45 -0.48
CA SER A 162 -8.86 -9.45 0.01
C SER A 162 -8.17 -9.90 1.29
N LEU A 163 -6.87 -9.62 1.38
CA LEU A 163 -6.11 -9.64 2.62
C LEU A 163 -5.78 -8.19 3.00
N VAL A 164 -6.03 -7.81 4.25
CA VAL A 164 -5.75 -6.46 4.75
C VAL A 164 -4.68 -6.55 5.84
N ILE A 165 -3.59 -5.81 5.65
CA ILE A 165 -2.53 -5.65 6.64
C ILE A 165 -2.50 -4.18 7.05
N CYS A 166 -2.89 -3.93 8.31
CA CYS A 166 -2.82 -2.60 8.90
C CYS A 166 -1.47 -2.42 9.60
N LEU A 167 -0.73 -1.38 9.21
CA LEU A 167 0.49 -0.93 9.88
C LEU A 167 0.14 -0.19 11.17
N ASP A 168 1.16 0.31 11.88
CA ASP A 168 0.96 1.12 13.09
C ASP A 168 0.20 2.41 12.80
N GLU A 169 -0.63 2.87 13.74
CA GLU A 169 -1.32 4.15 13.59
C GLU A 169 -0.35 5.34 13.60
N ALA A 170 0.83 5.21 14.21
CA ALA A 170 1.90 6.19 14.13
C ALA A 170 2.48 6.35 12.71
N THR A 171 2.13 5.45 11.77
CA THR A 171 2.44 5.59 10.35
C THR A 171 1.36 6.35 9.56
N ASN A 172 0.32 6.84 10.25
CA ASN A 172 -0.78 7.63 9.70
C ASN A 172 -0.75 9.06 10.27
N ASP A 173 -0.51 10.07 9.42
CA ASP A 173 -0.57 11.50 9.78
C ASP A 173 -1.90 11.95 10.41
#